data_AF-A0A9P7L0L4-F1
#
_entry.id   AF-A0A9P7L0L4-F1
#
_cell.length_a   1.000
_cell.length_b   1.000
_cell.length_c   1.000
_cell.angle_alpha   90.00
_cell.angle_beta   90.00
_cell.angle_gamma   90.00
#
_symmetry.space_group_name_H-M   'P 1'
#
loop_
_entity.id
_entity.type
_entity.pdbx_description
1 polymer ?
#
loop_
_entity_poly.entity_id
_entity_poly.type
_entity_poly.pdbx_seq_one_letter_code
_entity_poly.pdbx_strand_id
1 'polypeptide(L)'
;MSPPLPQITITSPTGDQVSVLLFPAPAPKSAAVPPWEFFSDQIAEPEPSSAPTTTFAENEALQRREDYAYAHLPDTLAEFKTKTVPADEFAAWQCRICGKNHKQSSQLKVHIGLYKAKGKKTLRCAAAQKLLSEAGVVWDPNSVDVEPDAESEAEDLAVKPAKKKKRAI
;
A
#
# COMPACT_ATOMS: atom_id res chain seq x y z
N MET A 1 -41.92 -8.41 -21.13
CA MET A 1 -41.75 -6.94 -21.21
C MET A 1 -41.22 -6.47 -19.88
N SER A 2 -39.93 -6.15 -19.77
CA SER A 2 -39.31 -5.76 -18.51
C SER A 2 -39.63 -4.30 -18.20
N PRO A 3 -39.95 -3.95 -16.94
CA PRO A 3 -40.23 -2.56 -16.57
C PRO A 3 -38.97 -1.69 -16.72
N PRO A 4 -39.11 -0.42 -17.17
CA PRO A 4 -37.98 0.50 -17.26
C PRO A 4 -37.42 0.80 -15.86
N LEU A 5 -36.09 0.76 -15.72
CA LEU A 5 -35.41 0.99 -14.43
C LEU A 5 -35.55 2.46 -14.01
N PRO A 6 -35.83 2.76 -12.73
CA PRO A 6 -35.88 4.13 -12.25
C PRO A 6 -34.48 4.76 -12.31
N GLN A 7 -34.40 5.95 -12.92
CA GLN A 7 -33.17 6.75 -12.98
C GLN A 7 -33.36 8.02 -12.16
N ILE A 8 -32.32 8.43 -11.45
CA ILE A 8 -32.24 9.74 -10.81
C ILE A 8 -31.12 10.54 -11.46
N THR A 9 -31.27 11.87 -11.52
CA THR A 9 -30.24 12.76 -12.05
C THR A 9 -29.52 13.43 -10.89
N ILE A 10 -28.19 13.33 -10.87
CA ILE A 10 -27.34 13.97 -9.87
C ILE A 10 -26.51 15.04 -10.56
N THR A 11 -26.44 16.23 -9.97
CA THR A 11 -25.63 17.34 -10.48
C THR A 11 -24.19 17.20 -9.99
N SER A 12 -23.23 17.18 -10.90
CA SER A 12 -21.80 17.17 -10.59
C SER A 12 -21.37 18.54 -10.04
N PRO A 13 -20.19 18.63 -9.37
CA PRO A 13 -19.64 19.90 -8.91
C PRO A 13 -19.39 20.91 -10.04
N THR A 14 -19.24 20.42 -11.27
CA THR A 14 -19.05 21.22 -12.49
C THR A 14 -20.37 21.76 -13.05
N GLY A 15 -21.51 21.30 -12.51
CA GLY A 15 -22.86 21.67 -12.96
C GLY A 15 -23.48 20.71 -13.96
N ASP A 16 -22.76 19.66 -14.37
CA ASP A 16 -23.26 18.67 -15.33
C ASP A 16 -24.26 17.71 -14.67
N GLN A 17 -25.32 17.37 -15.39
CA GLN A 17 -26.31 16.40 -14.93
C GLN A 17 -25.93 14.99 -15.39
N VAL A 18 -25.70 14.08 -14.43
CA VAL A 18 -25.36 12.68 -14.70
C VAL A 18 -26.52 11.81 -14.21
N SER A 19 -27.05 10.96 -15.09
CA SER A 19 -28.05 9.97 -14.72
C SER A 19 -27.38 8.82 -13.98
N VAL A 20 -27.81 8.56 -12.75
CA VAL A 20 -27.34 7.44 -11.95
C VAL A 20 -28.47 6.42 -11.84
N LEU A 21 -28.14 5.18 -12.17
CA LEU A 21 -29.05 4.05 -12.00
C LEU A 21 -29.29 3.85 -10.50
N LEU A 22 -30.54 3.99 -10.08
CA LEU A 22 -30.92 3.65 -8.72
C LEU A 22 -30.99 2.12 -8.67
N PHE A 23 -30.04 1.48 -7.99
CA PHE A 23 -30.08 0.03 -7.80
C PHE A 23 -31.43 -0.33 -7.17
N PRO A 24 -32.24 -1.17 -7.84
CA PRO A 24 -33.56 -1.48 -7.33
C PRO A 24 -33.46 -2.12 -5.94
N ALA A 25 -34.49 -1.91 -5.13
CA ALA A 25 -34.67 -2.56 -3.84
C ALA A 25 -34.34 -4.06 -3.95
N PRO A 26 -33.79 -4.69 -2.89
CA PRO A 26 -33.35 -6.08 -2.92
C PRO A 26 -34.46 -6.95 -3.54
N ALA A 27 -34.08 -7.71 -4.57
CA ALA A 27 -35.01 -8.53 -5.32
C ALA A 27 -35.85 -9.38 -4.35
N PRO A 28 -37.15 -9.59 -4.64
CA PRO A 28 -37.97 -10.47 -3.80
C PRO A 28 -37.27 -11.83 -3.66
N LYS A 29 -37.37 -12.47 -2.49
CA LYS A 29 -36.64 -13.72 -2.18
C LYS A 29 -36.87 -14.84 -3.21
N SER A 30 -37.98 -14.78 -3.95
CA SER A 30 -38.29 -15.69 -5.06
C SER A 30 -37.40 -15.51 -6.30
N ALA A 31 -36.67 -14.40 -6.40
CA ALA A 31 -35.71 -14.08 -7.46
C ALA A 31 -34.25 -14.14 -6.96
N ALA A 32 -34.01 -14.73 -5.78
CA ALA A 32 -32.66 -14.98 -5.29
C ALA A 32 -32.02 -16.11 -6.11
N VAL A 33 -31.19 -15.73 -7.06
CA VAL A 33 -30.33 -16.65 -7.80
C VAL A 33 -29.13 -16.97 -6.90
N PRO A 34 -28.78 -18.26 -6.72
CA PRO A 34 -27.61 -18.60 -5.92
C PRO A 34 -26.33 -18.02 -6.55
N PRO A 35 -25.33 -17.61 -5.75
CA PRO A 35 -24.19 -16.84 -6.22
C PRO A 35 -23.42 -17.49 -7.39
N TRP A 36 -23.39 -18.83 -7.45
CA TRP A 36 -22.67 -19.56 -8.49
C TRP A 36 -23.32 -19.50 -9.87
N GLU A 37 -24.65 -19.36 -9.96
CA GLU A 37 -25.36 -19.27 -11.24
C GLU A 37 -25.12 -17.93 -11.95
N PHE A 38 -24.77 -16.88 -11.21
CA PHE A 38 -24.48 -15.56 -11.77
C PHE A 38 -23.20 -15.56 -12.62
N PHE A 39 -22.26 -16.47 -12.34
CA PHE A 39 -20.96 -16.52 -13.02
C PHE A 39 -20.94 -17.49 -14.18
N SER A 40 -21.92 -18.39 -14.33
CA SER A 40 -21.95 -19.40 -15.39
C SER A 40 -21.84 -18.79 -16.79
N ASP A 41 -22.52 -17.66 -17.01
CA ASP A 41 -22.55 -16.99 -18.31
C ASP A 41 -21.31 -16.12 -18.58
N GLN A 42 -20.55 -15.77 -17.53
CA GLN A 42 -19.28 -15.03 -17.67
C GLN A 42 -18.06 -15.96 -17.80
N ILE A 43 -18.22 -17.25 -17.52
CA ILE A 43 -17.24 -18.29 -17.90
C ILE A 43 -17.51 -18.68 -19.36
N ALA A 44 -17.66 -17.69 -20.24
CA ALA A 44 -17.33 -17.90 -21.63
C ALA A 44 -15.83 -18.21 -21.64
N GLU A 45 -15.51 -19.47 -21.92
CA GLU A 45 -14.15 -20.00 -22.01
C GLU A 45 -13.30 -18.98 -22.77
N PRO A 46 -12.42 -18.22 -22.10
CA PRO A 46 -11.69 -17.17 -22.79
C PRO A 46 -10.91 -17.86 -23.90
N GLU A 47 -11.13 -17.42 -25.15
CA GLU A 47 -10.30 -17.87 -26.27
C GLU A 47 -8.85 -17.80 -25.81
N PRO A 48 -8.04 -18.84 -26.03
CA PRO A 48 -6.73 -18.99 -25.42
C PRO A 48 -5.83 -17.81 -25.82
N SER A 49 -5.90 -16.76 -25.01
CA SER A 49 -5.01 -15.62 -25.06
C SER A 49 -3.64 -16.19 -24.81
N SER A 50 -2.79 -16.09 -25.83
CA SER A 50 -1.43 -16.61 -25.91
C SER A 50 -0.78 -16.64 -24.53
N ALA A 51 -0.66 -17.84 -23.97
CA ALA A 51 -0.15 -18.07 -22.63
C ALA A 51 1.20 -17.37 -22.44
N PRO A 52 1.45 -16.71 -21.29
CA PRO A 52 2.81 -16.39 -20.93
C PRO A 52 3.58 -17.71 -20.83
N THR A 53 4.58 -17.89 -21.69
CA THR A 53 5.47 -19.05 -21.73
C THR A 53 6.44 -19.04 -20.54
N THR A 54 5.96 -18.79 -19.33
CA THR A 54 6.70 -19.09 -18.10
C THR A 54 6.47 -20.56 -17.79
N THR A 55 7.51 -21.35 -17.99
CA THR A 55 7.46 -22.79 -17.76
C THR A 55 7.15 -23.05 -16.29
N PHE A 56 6.39 -24.11 -16.00
CA PHE A 56 6.03 -24.48 -14.63
C PHE A 56 7.24 -24.57 -13.68
N ALA A 57 8.40 -24.98 -14.21
CA ALA A 57 9.67 -25.02 -13.49
C ALA A 57 10.21 -23.64 -13.09
N GLU A 58 10.02 -22.61 -13.93
CA GLU A 58 10.43 -21.24 -13.63
C GLU A 58 9.56 -20.62 -12.52
N ASN A 59 8.26 -20.91 -12.52
CA ASN A 59 7.35 -20.46 -11.48
C ASN A 59 7.70 -21.09 -10.11
N GLU A 60 8.05 -22.39 -10.09
CA GLU A 60 8.47 -23.05 -8.86
C GLU A 60 9.79 -22.45 -8.31
N ALA A 61 10.73 -22.11 -9.19
CA ALA A 61 11.98 -21.47 -8.78
C ALA A 61 11.75 -20.06 -8.22
N LEU A 62 10.84 -19.28 -8.84
CA LEU A 62 10.46 -17.96 -8.35
C LEU A 62 9.80 -18.06 -6.96
N GLN A 63 8.85 -18.99 -6.81
CA GLN A 63 8.15 -19.20 -5.54
C GLN A 63 9.12 -19.58 -4.40
N ARG A 64 10.10 -20.47 -4.66
CA ARG A 64 11.14 -20.77 -3.65
C ARG A 64 11.98 -19.56 -3.26
N ARG A 65 12.23 -18.64 -4.20
CA ARG A 65 12.99 -17.42 -3.93
C ARG A 65 12.19 -16.45 -3.06
N GLU A 66 10.90 -16.31 -3.35
CA GLU A 66 9.97 -15.51 -2.55
C GLU A 66 9.84 -16.09 -1.14
N ASP A 67 9.59 -17.40 -1.01
CA ASP A 67 9.49 -18.08 0.28
C ASP A 67 10.77 -17.91 1.11
N TYR A 68 11.94 -17.99 0.47
CA TYR A 68 13.21 -17.71 1.14
C TYR A 68 13.31 -16.25 1.59
N ALA A 69 12.94 -15.29 0.75
CA ALA A 69 12.93 -13.87 1.10
C ALA A 69 11.98 -13.59 2.28
N TYR A 70 10.80 -14.20 2.30
CA TYR A 70 9.85 -14.08 3.41
C TYR A 70 10.36 -14.73 4.69
N ALA A 71 11.01 -15.89 4.61
CA ALA A 71 11.61 -16.56 5.76
C ALA A 71 12.81 -15.80 6.36
N HIS A 72 13.48 -14.96 5.57
CA HIS A 72 14.61 -14.13 5.99
C HIS A 72 14.24 -12.66 6.20
N LEU A 73 12.94 -12.31 6.18
CA LEU A 73 12.50 -11.01 6.65
C LEU A 73 12.97 -10.87 8.11
N PRO A 74 13.58 -9.75 8.49
CA PRO A 74 14.06 -9.57 9.83
C PRO A 74 12.89 -9.74 10.82
N ASP A 75 13.10 -10.56 11.84
CA ASP A 75 12.14 -10.82 12.93
C ASP A 75 11.64 -9.55 13.61
N THR A 76 12.31 -8.42 13.37
CA THR A 76 11.87 -7.09 13.78
C THR A 76 10.43 -6.81 13.40
N LEU A 77 9.94 -7.23 12.22
CA LEU A 77 8.53 -7.04 11.84
C LEU A 77 7.56 -7.88 12.70
N ALA A 78 7.93 -9.10 13.06
CA ALA A 78 7.14 -9.93 13.97
C ALA A 78 7.17 -9.38 15.41
N GLU A 79 8.32 -8.83 15.84
CA GLU A 79 8.45 -8.12 17.11
C GLU A 79 7.59 -6.85 17.16
N PHE A 80 7.46 -6.09 16.06
CA PHE A 80 6.61 -4.89 16.05
C PHE A 80 5.12 -5.21 16.16
N LYS A 81 4.67 -6.38 15.66
CA LYS A 81 3.29 -6.84 15.85
C LYS A 81 2.99 -7.29 17.28
N THR A 82 3.98 -7.81 17.99
CA THR A 82 3.85 -8.29 19.37
C THR A 82 4.16 -7.24 20.43
N LYS A 83 4.83 -6.13 20.06
CA LYS A 83 4.99 -4.93 20.90
C LYS A 83 3.71 -4.09 20.95
N THR A 84 2.57 -4.75 21.14
CA THR A 84 1.35 -4.06 21.60
C THR A 84 1.60 -3.57 23.01
N VAL A 85 1.50 -2.26 23.19
CA VAL A 85 1.62 -1.65 24.52
C VAL A 85 0.41 -2.12 25.33
N PRO A 86 0.60 -2.70 26.53
CA PRO A 86 -0.50 -3.01 27.43
C PRO A 86 -1.39 -1.78 27.61
N ALA A 87 -2.71 -1.96 27.65
CA ALA A 87 -3.65 -0.83 27.76
C ALA A 87 -3.35 0.06 28.97
N ASP A 88 -2.82 -0.52 30.06
CA ASP A 88 -2.48 0.17 31.30
C ASP A 88 -1.25 1.09 31.17
N GLU A 89 -0.35 0.83 30.23
CA GLU A 89 0.82 1.67 29.96
C GLU A 89 0.55 2.71 28.87
N PHE A 90 -0.65 2.70 28.27
CA PHE A 90 -1.01 3.64 27.22
C PHE A 90 -1.33 5.03 27.79
N ALA A 91 -0.31 5.87 27.91
CA ALA A 91 -0.51 7.29 28.18
C ALA A 91 -0.83 8.05 26.88
N ALA A 92 -2.09 8.45 26.71
CA ALA A 92 -2.61 9.11 25.49
C ALA A 92 -1.88 10.39 25.07
N TRP A 93 -1.13 11.02 25.98
CA TRP A 93 -0.39 12.25 25.72
C TRP A 93 1.12 12.11 25.89
N GLN A 94 1.65 10.89 25.98
CA GLN A 94 3.08 10.64 26.07
C GLN A 94 3.69 10.31 24.71
N CYS A 95 4.84 10.92 24.38
CA CYS A 95 5.60 10.54 23.20
C CYS A 95 6.34 9.21 23.44
N ARG A 96 6.10 8.21 22.60
CA ARG A 96 6.74 6.90 22.70
C ARG A 96 8.24 6.89 22.39
N ILE A 97 8.71 7.88 21.61
CA ILE A 97 10.11 7.94 21.19
C ILE A 97 10.99 8.58 22.29
N CYS A 98 10.49 9.60 22.97
CA CYS A 98 11.27 10.33 23.99
C CYS A 98 10.71 10.26 25.41
N GLY A 99 9.57 9.58 25.62
CA GLY A 99 8.90 9.45 26.92
C GLY A 99 8.28 10.74 27.48
N LYS A 100 8.31 11.87 26.75
CA LYS A 100 7.80 13.16 27.26
C LYS A 100 6.27 13.20 27.26
N ASN A 101 5.70 13.65 28.37
CA ASN A 101 4.27 13.92 28.51
C ASN A 101 3.91 15.30 27.95
N HIS A 102 2.81 15.36 27.20
CA HIS A 102 2.22 16.58 26.66
C HIS A 102 0.87 16.84 27.34
N LYS A 103 0.42 18.10 27.34
CA LYS A 103 -0.87 18.47 27.95
C LYS A 103 -2.06 18.22 27.02
N GLN A 104 -1.82 18.06 25.72
CA GLN A 104 -2.84 17.96 24.69
C GLN A 104 -2.40 17.03 23.56
N SER A 105 -3.37 16.36 22.93
CA SER A 105 -3.13 15.50 21.76
C SER A 105 -2.60 16.29 20.56
N SER A 106 -3.01 17.54 20.37
CA SER A 106 -2.50 18.42 19.31
C SER A 106 -1.00 18.67 19.46
N GLN A 107 -0.51 18.89 20.69
CA GLN A 107 0.91 19.09 20.97
C GLN A 107 1.73 17.83 20.72
N LEU A 108 1.21 16.66 21.10
CA LEU A 108 1.85 15.37 20.81
C LEU A 108 1.92 15.11 19.29
N LYS A 109 0.82 15.37 18.56
CA LYS A 109 0.78 15.23 17.09
C LYS A 109 1.78 16.16 16.41
N VAL A 110 1.89 17.42 16.84
CA VAL A 110 2.92 18.35 16.35
C VAL A 110 4.33 17.88 16.73
N HIS A 111 4.52 17.32 17.93
CA HIS A 111 5.81 16.82 18.38
C HIS A 111 6.35 15.67 17.51
N ILE A 112 5.48 14.75 17.10
CA ILE A 112 5.81 13.60 16.23
C ILE A 112 5.80 13.99 14.73
N GLY A 113 5.37 15.21 14.39
CA GLY A 113 5.33 15.67 12.98
C GLY A 113 4.09 15.22 12.20
N LEU A 114 3.08 14.65 12.86
CA LEU A 114 1.81 14.25 12.24
C LEU A 114 0.91 15.45 11.90
N TYR A 115 1.16 16.61 12.51
CA TYR A 115 0.35 17.80 12.30
C TYR A 115 1.16 18.92 11.63
N LYS A 116 0.53 19.59 10.65
CA LYS A 116 1.10 20.76 9.97
C LYS A 116 0.98 21.99 10.85
N ALA A 117 2.09 22.48 11.39
CA ALA A 117 2.12 23.78 12.03
C ALA A 117 2.47 24.84 10.97
N LYS A 118 1.57 25.79 10.72
CA LYS A 118 1.76 26.86 9.70
C LYS A 118 2.08 26.32 8.29
N GLY A 119 1.39 25.24 7.89
CA GLY A 119 1.52 24.65 6.55
C GLY A 119 2.72 23.73 6.33
N LYS A 120 3.66 23.65 7.28
CA LYS A 120 4.82 22.74 7.22
C LYS A 120 4.68 21.66 8.29
N LYS A 121 4.90 20.38 7.96
CA LYS A 121 5.07 19.35 8.99
C LYS A 121 6.46 19.57 9.60
N THR A 122 6.58 19.54 10.93
CA THR A 122 7.88 19.67 11.60
C THR A 122 7.99 18.61 12.67
N LEU A 123 9.01 17.75 12.59
CA LEU A 123 9.35 16.82 13.66
C LEU A 123 10.06 17.58 14.78
N ARG A 124 9.45 17.74 15.95
CA ARG A 124 10.07 18.42 17.12
C ARG A 124 10.67 17.46 18.14
N CYS A 125 10.52 16.16 17.94
CA CYS A 125 11.09 15.15 18.81
C CYS A 125 12.61 15.02 18.59
N ALA A 126 13.42 15.53 19.54
CA ALA A 126 14.87 15.44 19.46
C ALA A 126 15.39 14.00 19.40
N ALA A 127 14.76 13.07 20.12
CA ALA A 127 15.12 11.66 20.07
C ALA A 127 14.85 11.05 18.68
N ALA A 128 13.72 11.38 18.07
CA ALA A 128 13.40 10.94 16.72
C ALA A 128 14.37 11.53 15.68
N GLN A 129 14.68 12.83 15.80
CA GLN A 129 15.67 13.47 14.92
C GLN A 129 17.05 12.81 15.04
N LYS A 130 17.45 12.42 16.26
CA LYS A 130 18.72 11.72 16.49
C LYS A 130 18.72 10.33 15.85
N LEU A 131 17.67 9.54 16.03
CA LEU A 131 17.53 8.21 15.42
C LEU A 131 17.58 8.29 13.88
N LEU A 132 16.93 9.29 13.29
CA LEU A 132 16.96 9.51 11.84
C LEU A 132 18.35 9.93 11.35
N SER A 133 19.04 10.76 12.13
CA SER A 133 20.41 11.18 11.84
C SER A 133 21.40 10.00 11.93
N GLU A 134 21.22 9.12 12.93
CA GLU A 134 21.99 7.88 13.10
C GLU A 134 21.74 6.89 11.95
N ALA A 135 20.50 6.80 11.47
CA ALA A 135 20.15 5.98 10.31
C ALA A 135 20.57 6.59 8.95
N GLY A 136 21.06 7.83 8.93
CA GLY A 136 21.37 8.55 7.69
C GLY A 136 20.15 8.91 6.85
N VAL A 137 18.94 8.87 7.44
CA VAL A 137 17.68 9.17 6.75
C VAL A 137 17.34 10.63 6.94
N VAL A 138 17.29 11.40 5.86
CA VAL A 138 16.81 12.79 5.90
C VAL A 138 15.29 12.78 5.98
N TRP A 139 14.75 13.34 7.05
CA TRP A 139 13.30 13.50 7.19
C TRP A 139 12.80 14.64 6.32
N ASP A 140 12.08 14.32 5.25
CA ASP A 140 11.37 15.32 4.47
C ASP A 140 9.88 15.35 4.87
N PRO A 141 9.38 16.43 5.48
CA PRO A 141 7.96 16.58 5.81
C PRO A 141 7.01 16.52 4.62
N ASN A 142 7.53 16.78 3.42
CA ASN A 142 6.78 16.89 2.18
C ASN A 142 7.18 15.82 1.16
N SER A 143 8.02 14.84 1.51
CA SER A 143 8.09 13.64 0.69
C SER A 143 6.71 13.01 0.74
N VAL A 144 5.97 13.17 -0.35
CA VAL A 144 4.85 12.29 -0.65
C VAL A 144 5.49 10.91 -0.61
N ASP A 145 4.96 10.00 0.19
CA ASP A 145 5.23 8.58 0.01
C ASP A 145 4.71 8.26 -1.39
N VAL A 146 5.52 8.55 -2.39
CA VAL A 146 5.39 7.97 -3.72
C VAL A 146 5.75 6.53 -3.42
N GLU A 147 4.75 5.71 -3.09
CA GLU A 147 4.91 4.28 -3.20
C GLU A 147 5.55 4.08 -4.57
N PRO A 148 6.78 3.54 -4.65
CA PRO A 148 7.36 3.28 -5.94
C PRO A 148 6.39 2.32 -6.61
N ASP A 149 5.69 2.80 -7.65
CA ASP A 149 4.86 1.96 -8.49
C ASP A 149 5.73 0.75 -8.85
N ALA A 150 5.30 -0.42 -8.39
CA ALA A 150 6.08 -1.66 -8.33
C ALA A 150 6.38 -2.26 -9.72
N GLU A 151 6.46 -1.43 -10.76
CA GLU A 151 6.53 -1.83 -12.16
C GLU A 151 7.84 -1.41 -12.87
N SER A 152 8.90 -0.99 -12.17
CA SER A 152 10.13 -0.52 -12.85
C SER A 152 11.47 -1.24 -12.53
N GLU A 153 11.46 -2.36 -11.80
CA GLU A 153 12.68 -3.19 -11.60
C GLU A 153 12.77 -4.41 -12.55
N ALA A 154 12.70 -4.14 -13.84
CA ALA A 154 13.35 -4.92 -14.89
C ALA A 154 13.71 -3.86 -15.92
N GLU A 155 14.93 -3.34 -16.00
CA GLU A 155 15.94 -3.83 -16.94
C GLU A 155 17.25 -3.04 -16.70
N ASP A 156 18.21 -3.50 -15.89
CA ASP A 156 19.60 -2.99 -16.03
C ASP A 156 20.69 -3.87 -15.39
N LEU A 157 20.72 -5.15 -15.75
CA LEU A 157 21.93 -5.98 -15.61
C LEU A 157 22.61 -6.19 -16.97
N ALA A 158 22.92 -5.09 -17.66
CA ALA A 158 23.84 -5.11 -18.79
C ALA A 158 25.29 -5.23 -18.29
N VAL A 159 25.76 -6.47 -18.25
CA VAL A 159 27.15 -6.90 -18.04
C VAL A 159 28.13 -6.04 -18.84
N LYS A 160 28.96 -5.24 -18.16
CA LYS A 160 30.11 -4.55 -18.79
C LYS A 160 31.25 -5.55 -19.03
N PRO A 161 31.74 -5.71 -20.27
CA PRO A 161 32.83 -6.65 -20.56
C PRO A 161 34.20 -6.14 -20.05
N ALA A 162 34.99 -7.10 -19.58
CA ALA A 162 36.32 -6.93 -18.99
C ALA A 162 37.34 -6.30 -19.96
N LYS A 163 38.00 -5.22 -19.51
CA LYS A 163 39.15 -4.62 -20.20
C LYS A 163 40.39 -5.50 -20.02
N LYS A 164 40.86 -6.13 -21.09
CA LYS A 164 42.14 -6.86 -21.18
C LYS A 164 43.32 -5.88 -21.01
N LYS A 165 44.15 -6.08 -19.97
CA LYS A 165 45.48 -5.44 -19.84
C LYS A 165 46.46 -6.12 -20.80
N LYS A 166 46.98 -5.36 -21.78
CA LYS A 166 48.16 -5.78 -22.57
C LYS A 166 49.42 -5.54 -21.74
N ARG A 167 50.25 -6.58 -21.65
CA ARG A 167 51.57 -6.58 -21.01
C ARG A 167 52.59 -5.79 -21.85
N ALA A 168 53.51 -5.15 -21.15
CA ALA A 168 54.67 -4.44 -21.66
C ALA A 168 55.70 -5.37 -22.32
N ILE A 169 56.43 -4.82 -23.29
CA ILE A 169 57.82 -5.16 -23.65
C ILE A 169 58.55 -3.82 -23.71
#